data_AF-A0A8H6XBH0-F1
#
_entry.id   AF-A0A8H6XBH0-F1
#
_cell.length_a   1.000
_cell.length_b   1.000
_cell.length_c   1.000
_cell.angle_alpha   90.00
_cell.angle_beta   90.00
_cell.angle_gamma   90.00
#
_symmetry.space_group_name_H-M   'P 1'
#
loop_
_entity.id
_entity.type
_entity.pdbx_description
1 polymer ?
#
loop_
_entity_poly.entity_id
_entity_poly.type
_entity_poly.pdbx_seq_one_letter_code
_entity_poly.pdbx_strand_id
1 'polypeptide(L)'
;MRSPRILVKEKPVRAEIASFSSWVDIDTKPAQEMYLLALLFRNGRRAYIVRDQAVIIGPTRTTEMPPYGSAAKEIATMDKELAAKLEAFQKQACADGENVVFRIFPAKVCRLQDKIKSAALPGSPYHHSQTSTTTDATVYPAPESSQTIGEPQSKKRKMDDGSQVSATTNDTQHARLPSIVHANKHMSALHATLKRECEELVSLTDQVKLWISLTMPKIEGGDNFGVQIQEEVIAELQRSQDSAFNLRDVARNDYLARAKICSKLIKYPNVEDYTLALQEHDDHQFYLARQHLNDLRNIYAVLTDLIHKNIAKIRAPRGNNGVALY
;
A
#
# COMPACT_ATOMS: atom_id res chain seq x y z
N MET A 1 -42.70 -10.00 -42.60
CA MET A 1 -41.43 -10.07 -43.36
C MET A 1 -40.29 -10.33 -42.38
N ARG A 2 -39.47 -11.36 -42.62
CA ARG A 2 -38.42 -11.85 -41.71
C ARG A 2 -37.15 -11.00 -41.83
N SER A 3 -36.57 -10.63 -40.70
CA SER A 3 -35.28 -9.92 -40.61
C SER A 3 -34.10 -10.89 -40.79
N PRO A 4 -32.98 -10.54 -41.47
CA PRO A 4 -31.89 -11.47 -41.74
C PRO A 4 -30.98 -11.70 -40.53
N ARG A 5 -30.61 -12.96 -40.27
CA ARG A 5 -29.57 -13.37 -39.31
C ARG A 5 -28.17 -13.06 -39.86
N ILE A 6 -27.34 -12.38 -39.08
CA ILE A 6 -25.89 -12.27 -39.33
C ILE A 6 -25.21 -13.50 -38.74
N LEU A 7 -24.50 -14.25 -39.57
CA LEU A 7 -23.76 -15.46 -39.22
C LEU A 7 -22.35 -15.08 -38.72
N VAL A 8 -22.10 -15.20 -37.42
CA VAL A 8 -20.75 -15.11 -36.85
C VAL A 8 -20.03 -16.43 -37.15
N LYS A 9 -18.96 -16.40 -37.96
CA LYS A 9 -18.07 -17.55 -38.13
C LYS A 9 -16.97 -17.47 -37.05
N GLU A 10 -17.10 -18.28 -36.00
CA GLU A 10 -15.99 -18.58 -35.10
C GLU A 10 -14.98 -19.46 -35.84
N LYS A 11 -13.73 -19.01 -35.97
CA LYS A 11 -12.60 -19.86 -36.34
C LYS A 11 -11.74 -20.07 -35.09
N PRO A 12 -11.42 -21.32 -34.70
CA PRO A 12 -10.61 -21.57 -33.52
C PRO A 12 -9.13 -21.24 -33.79
N VAL A 13 -8.58 -20.35 -32.96
CA VAL A 13 -7.18 -19.85 -32.94
C VAL A 13 -6.14 -20.95 -32.60
N ARG A 14 -6.57 -22.20 -32.38
CA ARG A 14 -5.69 -23.30 -31.95
C ARG A 14 -4.78 -23.89 -33.04
N ALA A 15 -5.03 -23.64 -34.32
CA ALA A 15 -4.29 -24.30 -35.40
C ALA A 15 -2.91 -23.68 -35.71
N GLU A 16 -2.70 -22.39 -35.43
CA GLU A 16 -1.39 -21.73 -35.68
C GLU A 16 -0.41 -21.83 -34.50
N ILE A 17 -0.87 -22.22 -33.31
CA ILE A 17 -0.01 -22.38 -32.13
C ILE A 17 0.74 -23.73 -32.16
N ALA A 18 0.20 -24.75 -32.83
CA ALA A 18 0.72 -26.11 -32.80
C ALA A 18 1.99 -26.34 -33.65
N SER A 19 2.34 -25.45 -34.59
CA SER A 19 3.54 -25.63 -35.43
C SER A 19 4.81 -25.01 -34.84
N PHE A 20 4.75 -24.42 -33.64
CA PHE A 20 5.89 -23.70 -33.05
C PHE A 20 6.30 -24.21 -31.65
N SER A 21 5.58 -25.19 -31.10
CA SER A 21 5.91 -25.78 -29.79
C SER A 21 7.12 -26.73 -29.80
N SER A 22 7.90 -26.77 -30.88
CA SER A 22 9.07 -27.67 -31.00
C SER A 22 10.43 -26.97 -30.84
N TRP A 23 10.47 -25.65 -30.56
CA TRP A 23 11.75 -24.92 -30.51
C TRP A 23 12.02 -24.05 -29.28
N VAL A 24 11.09 -23.86 -28.34
CA VAL A 24 11.34 -23.04 -27.13
C VAL A 24 10.48 -23.53 -25.94
N ASP A 25 11.12 -24.03 -24.89
CA ASP A 25 10.51 -24.34 -23.58
C ASP A 25 10.42 -23.06 -22.73
N ILE A 26 9.25 -22.41 -22.66
CA ILE A 26 9.00 -21.30 -21.73
C ILE A 26 7.58 -21.41 -21.14
N ASP A 27 7.51 -21.78 -19.87
CA ASP A 27 6.27 -22.08 -19.14
C ASP A 27 5.85 -20.92 -18.22
N THR A 28 5.66 -19.71 -18.77
CA THR A 28 5.02 -18.61 -18.03
C THR A 28 4.12 -17.75 -18.94
N LYS A 29 2.84 -17.60 -18.55
CA LYS A 29 1.80 -16.81 -19.24
C LYS A 29 2.20 -15.40 -19.74
N PRO A 30 3.05 -14.62 -19.04
CA PRO A 30 3.41 -13.27 -19.49
C PRO A 30 4.22 -13.26 -20.80
N ALA A 31 4.97 -14.32 -21.08
CA ALA A 31 5.80 -14.41 -22.28
C ALA A 31 4.97 -14.63 -23.56
N GLN A 32 3.84 -15.34 -23.46
CA GLN A 32 2.92 -15.57 -24.59
C GLN A 32 2.17 -14.29 -24.98
N GLU A 33 1.80 -13.46 -24.00
CA GLU A 33 1.09 -12.20 -24.21
C GLU A 33 1.99 -11.13 -24.87
N MET A 34 3.25 -11.06 -24.44
CA MET A 34 4.26 -10.17 -25.03
C MET A 34 4.59 -10.55 -26.49
N TYR A 35 4.58 -11.85 -26.83
CA TYR A 35 4.86 -12.31 -28.20
C TYR A 35 3.67 -12.07 -29.15
N LEU A 36 2.43 -12.17 -28.67
CA LEU A 36 1.22 -11.84 -29.44
C LEU A 36 1.19 -10.34 -29.80
N LEU A 37 1.56 -9.47 -28.84
CA LEU A 37 1.69 -8.03 -29.07
C LEU A 37 2.79 -7.69 -30.10
N ALA A 38 3.93 -8.40 -30.06
CA ALA A 38 5.02 -8.21 -31.03
C ALA A 38 4.64 -8.63 -32.47
N LEU A 39 3.89 -9.73 -32.63
CA LEU A 39 3.39 -10.20 -33.93
C LEU A 39 2.32 -9.27 -34.54
N LEU A 40 1.51 -8.63 -33.69
CA LEU A 40 0.47 -7.68 -34.12
C LEU A 40 1.08 -6.34 -34.59
N PHE A 41 2.15 -5.88 -33.95
CA PHE A 41 2.88 -4.68 -34.37
C PHE A 41 3.61 -4.86 -35.72
N ARG A 42 4.17 -6.04 -36.00
CA ARG A 42 4.91 -6.32 -37.25
C ARG A 42 4.02 -6.33 -38.51
N ASN A 43 2.70 -6.50 -38.34
CA ASN A 43 1.71 -6.56 -39.43
C ASN A 43 0.79 -5.31 -39.49
N GLY A 44 1.15 -4.22 -38.82
CA GLY A 44 0.44 -2.94 -38.92
C GLY A 44 -0.99 -2.93 -38.33
N ARG A 45 -1.32 -3.84 -37.39
CA ARG A 45 -2.62 -3.87 -36.72
C ARG A 45 -2.49 -3.39 -35.27
N ARG A 46 -3.36 -2.48 -34.85
CA ARG A 46 -3.49 -2.07 -33.44
C ARG A 46 -4.39 -3.06 -32.71
N ALA A 47 -3.92 -3.57 -31.58
CA ALA A 47 -4.68 -4.40 -30.66
C ALA A 47 -4.49 -3.87 -29.23
N TYR A 48 -5.53 -3.98 -28.40
CA TYR A 48 -5.49 -3.65 -26.98
C TYR A 48 -6.14 -4.79 -26.19
N ILE A 49 -5.70 -5.00 -24.96
CA ILE A 49 -6.26 -6.00 -24.04
C ILE A 49 -7.24 -5.28 -23.12
N VAL A 50 -8.48 -5.78 -23.05
CA VAL A 50 -9.49 -5.34 -22.07
C VAL A 50 -10.00 -6.59 -21.37
N ARG A 51 -9.80 -6.67 -20.05
CA ARG A 51 -10.30 -7.76 -19.18
C ARG A 51 -10.01 -9.16 -19.73
N ASP A 52 -8.74 -9.46 -19.96
CA ASP A 52 -8.24 -10.78 -20.38
C ASP A 52 -8.80 -11.31 -21.72
N GLN A 53 -9.30 -10.43 -22.60
CA GLN A 53 -9.68 -10.78 -23.96
C GLN A 53 -8.96 -9.89 -24.99
N ALA A 54 -8.32 -10.53 -25.98
CA ALA A 54 -7.67 -9.86 -27.10
C ALA A 54 -8.69 -9.52 -28.19
N VAL A 55 -8.85 -8.22 -28.49
CA VAL A 55 -9.73 -7.73 -29.55
C VAL A 55 -8.89 -7.34 -30.77
N ILE A 56 -9.09 -8.02 -31.91
CA ILE A 56 -8.37 -7.78 -33.16
C ILE A 56 -9.26 -6.98 -34.11
N ILE A 57 -8.85 -5.77 -34.49
CA ILE A 57 -9.52 -4.95 -35.50
C ILE A 57 -8.78 -5.12 -36.84
N GLY A 58 -9.48 -5.59 -37.88
CA GLY A 58 -8.94 -5.74 -39.24
C GLY A 58 -8.90 -4.42 -40.02
N PRO A 59 -8.19 -4.37 -41.16
CA PRO A 59 -8.02 -3.12 -41.93
C PRO A 59 -9.35 -2.68 -42.55
N THR A 60 -9.66 -1.40 -42.40
CA THR A 60 -10.87 -0.73 -42.93
C THR A 60 -10.86 -0.71 -44.45
N ARG A 61 -11.83 -1.39 -45.08
CA ARG A 61 -12.24 -1.11 -46.47
C ARG A 61 -12.98 0.23 -46.47
N THR A 62 -12.56 1.16 -47.31
CA THR A 62 -13.26 2.42 -47.60
C THR A 62 -14.58 2.12 -48.32
N THR A 63 -15.64 1.94 -47.55
CA THR A 63 -17.00 2.18 -48.00
C THR A 63 -17.39 3.57 -47.55
N GLU A 64 -17.64 4.47 -48.50
CA GLU A 64 -18.18 5.81 -48.25
C GLU A 64 -19.38 5.70 -47.31
N MET A 65 -19.26 6.30 -46.12
CA MET A 65 -20.39 6.42 -45.21
C MET A 65 -21.34 7.48 -45.76
N PRO A 66 -22.66 7.24 -45.73
CA PRO A 66 -23.64 8.28 -46.05
C PRO A 66 -23.47 9.46 -45.06
N PRO A 67 -23.83 10.69 -45.45
CA PRO A 67 -23.60 11.87 -44.62
C PRO A 67 -24.31 11.65 -43.29
N TYR A 68 -23.53 11.62 -42.22
CA TYR A 68 -24.06 11.59 -40.86
C TYR A 68 -24.93 12.83 -40.69
N GLY A 69 -26.24 12.60 -40.68
CA GLY A 69 -27.21 13.61 -40.32
C GLY A 69 -26.82 14.25 -39.00
N SER A 70 -26.93 15.57 -38.96
CA SER A 70 -26.73 16.45 -37.81
C SER A 70 -27.68 16.07 -36.66
N ALA A 71 -27.40 14.98 -35.96
CA ALA A 71 -27.83 14.79 -34.59
C ALA A 71 -26.74 15.41 -33.73
N ALA A 72 -26.92 16.69 -33.40
CA ALA A 72 -26.13 17.35 -32.38
C ALA A 72 -26.09 16.41 -31.17
N LYS A 73 -24.90 15.89 -30.87
CA LYS A 73 -24.63 15.13 -29.65
C LYS A 73 -24.94 16.11 -28.54
N GLU A 74 -26.09 15.97 -27.89
CA GLU A 74 -26.39 16.70 -26.67
C GLU A 74 -25.25 16.37 -25.70
N ILE A 75 -24.32 17.30 -25.55
CA ILE A 75 -23.31 17.23 -24.50
C ILE A 75 -24.14 17.34 -23.23
N ALA A 76 -24.32 16.23 -22.53
CA ALA A 76 -25.00 16.21 -21.25
C ALA A 76 -24.36 17.29 -20.37
N THR A 77 -25.12 18.35 -20.09
CA THR A 77 -24.66 19.44 -19.24
C THR A 77 -24.82 19.00 -17.80
N MET A 78 -23.77 19.17 -17.01
CA MET A 78 -23.80 18.79 -15.60
C MET A 78 -24.79 19.68 -14.85
N ASP A 79 -25.58 19.09 -13.96
CA ASP A 79 -26.52 19.84 -13.13
C ASP A 79 -25.79 20.97 -12.37
N LYS A 80 -26.42 22.15 -12.26
CA LYS A 80 -25.78 23.35 -11.70
C LYS A 80 -25.43 23.18 -10.22
N GLU A 81 -26.27 22.49 -9.45
CA GLU A 81 -26.00 22.23 -8.04
C GLU A 81 -24.83 21.26 -7.89
N LEU A 82 -24.80 20.20 -8.72
CA LEU A 82 -23.69 19.26 -8.76
C LEU A 82 -22.38 19.93 -9.18
N ALA A 83 -22.42 20.83 -10.18
CA ALA A 83 -21.27 21.62 -10.61
C ALA A 83 -20.71 22.51 -9.49
N ALA A 84 -21.58 23.20 -8.76
CA ALA A 84 -21.16 24.03 -7.63
C ALA A 84 -20.52 23.19 -6.50
N LYS A 85 -21.07 22.01 -6.20
CA LYS A 85 -20.48 21.08 -5.21
C LYS A 85 -19.09 20.59 -5.64
N LEU A 86 -18.92 20.25 -6.92
CA LEU A 86 -17.62 19.80 -7.43
C LEU A 86 -16.58 20.91 -7.41
N GLU A 87 -16.97 22.14 -7.77
CA GLU A 87 -16.08 23.31 -7.69
C GLU A 87 -15.66 23.59 -6.24
N ALA A 88 -16.58 23.50 -5.28
CA ALA A 88 -16.27 23.65 -3.86
C ALA A 88 -15.29 22.57 -3.37
N PHE A 89 -15.50 21.31 -3.79
CA PHE A 89 -14.58 20.22 -3.49
C PHE A 89 -13.17 20.47 -4.05
N GLN A 90 -13.05 20.93 -5.30
CA GLN A 90 -11.76 21.25 -5.91
C GLN A 90 -11.04 22.38 -5.16
N LYS A 91 -11.76 23.44 -4.77
CA LYS A 91 -11.20 24.54 -3.95
C LYS A 91 -10.70 24.04 -2.60
N GLN A 92 -11.47 23.16 -1.95
CA GLN A 92 -11.07 22.57 -0.67
C GLN A 92 -9.84 21.68 -0.83
N ALA A 93 -9.82 20.78 -1.82
CA ALA A 93 -8.67 19.91 -2.09
C ALA A 93 -7.40 20.74 -2.37
N CYS A 94 -7.53 21.88 -3.05
CA CYS A 94 -6.43 22.82 -3.25
C CYS A 94 -5.94 23.44 -1.94
N ALA A 95 -6.86 23.96 -1.11
CA ALA A 95 -6.52 24.53 0.19
C ALA A 95 -5.85 23.50 1.13
N ASP A 96 -6.37 22.26 1.14
CA ASP A 96 -5.82 21.17 1.94
C ASP A 96 -4.41 20.80 1.47
N GLY A 97 -4.22 20.58 0.17
CA GLY A 97 -2.92 20.27 -0.42
C GLY A 97 -1.86 21.33 -0.13
N GLU A 98 -2.22 22.62 -0.24
CA GLU A 98 -1.31 23.71 0.11
C GLU A 98 -0.99 23.76 1.60
N ASN A 99 -1.98 23.58 2.47
CA ASN A 99 -1.75 23.52 3.91
C ASN A 99 -0.80 22.37 4.27
N VAL A 100 -0.98 21.20 3.66
CA VAL A 100 -0.09 20.05 3.85
C VAL A 100 1.35 20.41 3.46
N VAL A 101 1.55 20.96 2.26
CA VAL A 101 2.89 21.24 1.71
C VAL A 101 3.61 22.37 2.43
N PHE A 102 2.91 23.44 2.81
CA PHE A 102 3.54 24.65 3.36
C PHE A 102 3.55 24.69 4.89
N ARG A 103 2.74 23.88 5.56
CA ARG A 103 2.67 23.85 7.02
C ARG A 103 2.99 22.47 7.57
N ILE A 104 2.24 21.44 7.15
CA ILE A 104 2.30 20.13 7.80
C ILE A 104 3.61 19.41 7.49
N PHE A 105 4.01 19.28 6.23
CA PHE A 105 5.25 18.60 5.84
C PHE A 105 6.49 19.20 6.54
N PRO A 106 6.75 20.53 6.48
CA PRO A 106 7.86 21.13 7.23
C PRO A 106 7.78 20.88 8.74
N ALA A 107 6.59 21.01 9.34
CA ALA A 107 6.40 20.76 10.77
C ALA A 107 6.68 19.30 11.15
N LYS A 108 6.30 18.34 10.29
CA LYS A 108 6.61 16.91 10.46
C LYS A 108 8.11 16.64 10.42
N VAL A 109 8.85 17.28 9.52
CA VAL A 109 10.33 17.19 9.48
C VAL A 109 10.91 17.63 10.82
N CYS A 110 10.52 18.79 11.33
CA CYS A 110 11.00 19.31 12.63
C CYS A 110 10.63 18.36 13.78
N ARG A 111 9.37 17.95 13.87
CA ARG A 111 8.88 17.07 14.95
C ARG A 111 9.60 15.72 14.98
N LEU A 112 9.79 15.10 13.82
CA LEU A 112 10.52 13.83 13.72
C LEU A 112 12.00 14.02 14.03
N GLN A 113 12.61 15.13 13.62
CA GLN A 113 13.98 15.46 13.98
C GLN A 113 14.16 15.62 15.49
N ASP A 114 13.23 16.29 16.17
CA ASP A 114 13.27 16.43 17.63
C ASP A 114 13.11 15.09 18.34
N LYS A 115 12.22 14.23 17.82
CA LYS A 115 12.07 12.86 18.32
C LYS A 115 13.34 12.04 18.15
N ILE A 116 14.02 12.14 17.00
CA ILE A 116 15.31 11.47 16.74
C ILE A 116 16.40 11.99 17.68
N LYS A 117 16.49 13.31 17.89
CA LYS A 117 17.43 13.89 18.88
C LYS A 117 17.13 13.38 20.29
N SER A 118 15.85 13.32 20.67
CA SER A 118 15.44 12.82 21.98
C SER A 118 15.81 11.35 22.18
N ALA A 119 15.90 10.54 21.11
CA ALA A 119 16.32 9.14 21.19
C ALA A 119 17.74 8.94 21.73
N ALA A 120 18.59 9.98 21.72
CA ALA A 120 19.90 9.94 22.34
C ALA A 120 19.88 10.22 23.86
N LEU A 121 18.73 10.62 24.42
CA LEU A 121 18.58 10.94 25.84
C LEU A 121 18.08 9.72 26.64
N PRO A 122 18.59 9.47 27.86
CA PRO A 122 18.23 8.29 28.66
C PRO A 122 16.72 8.10 28.93
N GLY A 123 15.95 9.19 28.98
CA GLY A 123 14.50 9.16 29.22
C GLY A 123 13.65 8.81 28.00
N SER A 124 14.24 8.64 26.82
CA SER A 124 13.50 8.32 25.61
C SER A 124 13.18 6.83 25.51
N PRO A 125 11.97 6.46 25.04
CA PRO A 125 11.68 5.07 24.70
C PRO A 125 12.55 4.56 23.54
N TYR A 126 13.27 5.42 22.82
CA TYR A 126 14.18 5.00 21.75
C TYR A 126 15.65 5.01 22.17
N HIS A 127 15.93 5.15 23.47
CA HIS A 127 17.29 5.14 23.99
C HIS A 127 17.90 3.73 24.01
N HIS A 128 19.16 3.60 23.61
CA HIS A 128 19.83 2.30 23.45
C HIS A 128 19.84 1.43 24.73
N SER A 129 19.78 2.05 25.91
CA SER A 129 19.72 1.32 27.18
C SER A 129 18.41 0.55 27.40
N GLN A 130 17.37 0.80 26.59
CA GLN A 130 16.09 0.12 26.70
C GLN A 130 16.12 -1.31 26.12
N THR A 131 17.03 -1.61 25.19
CA THR A 131 17.13 -2.95 24.59
C THR A 131 17.33 -4.04 25.65
N SER A 132 18.39 -3.93 26.46
CA SER A 132 18.81 -5.03 27.35
C SER A 132 17.84 -5.30 28.50
N THR A 133 16.89 -4.41 28.76
CA THR A 133 15.98 -4.48 29.91
C THR A 133 14.56 -4.91 29.55
N THR A 134 14.22 -5.01 28.25
CA THR A 134 12.83 -5.18 27.83
C THR A 134 12.49 -6.53 27.21
N THR A 135 13.49 -7.34 26.89
CA THR A 135 13.26 -8.71 26.41
C THR A 135 13.13 -9.68 27.57
N ASP A 136 11.92 -10.20 27.75
CA ASP A 136 11.63 -11.31 28.66
C ASP A 136 11.54 -12.61 27.86
N ALA A 137 12.52 -13.49 28.07
CA ALA A 137 12.61 -14.80 27.43
C ALA A 137 12.10 -15.94 28.33
N THR A 138 11.52 -15.63 29.49
CA THR A 138 11.04 -16.62 30.45
C THR A 138 9.85 -17.38 29.89
N VAL A 139 9.86 -18.71 30.03
CA VAL A 139 8.69 -19.56 29.78
C VAL A 139 7.91 -19.70 31.08
N TYR A 140 6.74 -19.08 31.13
CA TYR A 140 5.83 -19.14 32.26
C TYR A 140 4.93 -20.38 32.19
N PRO A 141 4.55 -20.95 33.34
CA PRO A 141 3.51 -21.97 33.38
C PRO A 141 2.19 -21.41 32.86
N ALA A 142 1.28 -22.32 32.50
CA ALA A 142 -0.06 -21.95 32.09
C ALA A 142 -0.76 -21.13 33.19
N PRO A 143 -1.63 -20.16 32.86
CA PRO A 143 -2.46 -19.49 33.83
C PRO A 143 -3.31 -20.57 34.52
N GLU A 144 -3.19 -20.70 35.84
CA GLU A 144 -4.01 -21.64 36.59
C GLU A 144 -5.48 -21.28 36.35
N SER A 145 -6.21 -22.13 35.62
CA SER A 145 -7.65 -22.11 35.67
C SER A 145 -8.02 -22.45 37.12
N SER A 146 -8.72 -21.55 37.80
CA SER A 146 -9.26 -21.82 39.13
C SER A 146 -10.28 -22.95 39.05
N GLN A 147 -9.81 -24.19 39.03
CA GLN A 147 -10.60 -25.37 39.33
C GLN A 147 -9.94 -26.05 40.53
N THR A 148 -10.58 -25.77 41.66
CA THR A 148 -10.43 -26.37 42.97
C THR A 148 -10.20 -27.88 42.92
N ILE A 149 -9.29 -28.31 43.79
CA ILE A 149 -9.08 -29.64 44.32
C ILE A 149 -10.40 -30.43 44.45
N GLY A 150 -10.49 -31.61 43.82
CA GLY A 150 -11.41 -32.68 44.23
C GLY A 150 -12.34 -33.27 43.14
N GLU A 151 -12.05 -34.53 42.78
CA GLU A 151 -13.00 -35.59 42.38
C GLU A 151 -13.45 -35.79 40.89
N PRO A 152 -13.82 -37.05 40.53
CA PRO A 152 -13.41 -37.69 39.28
C PRO A 152 -14.44 -37.67 38.15
N GLN A 153 -13.96 -37.99 36.95
CA GLN A 153 -14.73 -38.10 35.71
C GLN A 153 -16.04 -38.91 35.82
N SER A 154 -17.17 -38.30 35.43
CA SER A 154 -18.36 -39.07 35.00
C SER A 154 -19.22 -38.36 33.93
N LYS A 155 -19.30 -39.03 32.78
CA LYS A 155 -20.38 -39.16 31.76
C LYS A 155 -21.53 -38.10 31.65
N LYS A 156 -21.63 -37.57 30.41
CA LYS A 156 -22.82 -37.28 29.53
C LYS A 156 -23.91 -36.23 29.92
N ARG A 157 -24.01 -35.25 29.00
CA ARG A 157 -25.16 -34.48 28.42
C ARG A 157 -26.10 -33.66 29.33
N LYS A 158 -26.21 -32.34 29.04
CA LYS A 158 -27.47 -31.66 28.59
C LYS A 158 -27.19 -30.24 28.04
N MET A 159 -28.00 -29.84 27.07
CA MET A 159 -28.08 -28.53 26.40
C MET A 159 -28.92 -27.57 27.25
N ASP A 160 -28.53 -26.30 27.42
CA ASP A 160 -29.43 -25.13 27.33
C ASP A 160 -28.66 -23.79 27.28
N ASP A 161 -29.33 -22.81 26.67
CA ASP A 161 -28.96 -21.47 26.20
C ASP A 161 -28.71 -20.44 27.32
N GLY A 162 -27.91 -19.41 27.03
CA GLY A 162 -27.64 -18.31 27.94
C GLY A 162 -26.39 -17.50 27.60
N SER A 163 -26.56 -16.48 26.76
CA SER A 163 -25.52 -15.52 26.37
C SER A 163 -24.83 -14.84 27.56
N GLN A 164 -23.53 -15.08 27.71
CA GLN A 164 -22.58 -14.12 28.29
C GLN A 164 -21.32 -14.09 27.44
N VAL A 165 -21.16 -13.00 26.67
CA VAL A 165 -19.91 -12.64 26.00
C VAL A 165 -18.96 -12.15 27.08
N SER A 166 -18.28 -13.08 27.74
CA SER A 166 -17.14 -12.78 28.62
C SER A 166 -15.87 -12.73 27.77
N ALA A 167 -15.13 -11.64 27.93
CA ALA A 167 -13.96 -11.33 27.13
C ALA A 167 -12.87 -12.42 27.24
N THR A 168 -12.65 -13.14 26.14
CA THR A 168 -11.36 -13.67 25.66
C THR A 168 -10.39 -14.19 26.72
N THR A 169 -10.75 -15.24 27.44
CA THR A 169 -9.75 -16.23 27.86
C THR A 169 -9.68 -17.27 26.76
N ASN A 170 -8.58 -17.30 25.99
CA ASN A 170 -8.29 -18.43 25.11
C ASN A 170 -8.30 -19.68 26.00
N ASP A 171 -9.31 -20.54 25.82
CA ASP A 171 -9.45 -21.74 26.62
C ASP A 171 -8.28 -22.69 26.32
N THR A 172 -7.31 -22.72 27.24
CA THR A 172 -6.10 -23.54 27.11
C THR A 172 -6.32 -24.97 27.62
N GLN A 173 -7.54 -25.38 27.98
CA GLN A 173 -7.82 -26.71 28.55
C GLN A 173 -7.34 -27.87 27.66
N HIS A 174 -7.23 -27.65 26.35
CA HIS A 174 -6.77 -28.65 25.38
C HIS A 174 -5.46 -28.26 24.68
N ALA A 175 -4.76 -27.23 25.15
CA ALA A 175 -3.51 -26.79 24.56
C ALA A 175 -2.41 -27.85 24.81
N ARG A 176 -1.77 -28.34 23.75
CA ARG A 176 -0.64 -29.29 23.85
C ARG A 176 0.58 -28.70 24.56
N LEU A 177 0.74 -27.38 24.47
CA LEU A 177 1.83 -26.62 25.07
C LEU A 177 1.20 -25.40 25.75
N PRO A 178 0.79 -25.52 27.03
CA PRO A 178 0.00 -24.47 27.69
C PRO A 178 0.88 -23.36 28.28
N SER A 179 2.21 -23.51 28.23
CA SER A 179 3.18 -22.50 28.67
C SER A 179 3.09 -21.21 27.87
N ILE A 180 3.46 -20.09 28.50
CA ILE A 180 3.33 -18.75 27.93
C ILE A 180 4.71 -18.08 27.87
N VAL A 181 4.96 -17.36 26.78
CA VAL A 181 6.03 -16.35 26.69
C VAL A 181 5.36 -15.01 26.45
N HIS A 182 5.68 -14.01 27.26
CA HIS A 182 5.04 -12.70 27.16
C HIS A 182 5.49 -11.90 25.94
N ALA A 183 4.59 -11.06 25.44
CA ALA A 183 4.90 -10.12 24.38
C ALA A 183 5.80 -9.00 24.90
N ASN A 184 6.76 -8.57 24.09
CA ASN A 184 7.55 -7.37 24.37
C ASN A 184 6.65 -6.12 24.27
N LYS A 185 6.22 -5.61 25.42
CA LYS A 185 5.31 -4.44 25.51
C LYS A 185 6.00 -3.17 25.02
N HIS A 186 7.31 -3.07 25.20
CA HIS A 186 8.08 -1.93 24.71
C HIS A 186 8.05 -1.89 23.18
N MET A 187 8.34 -3.01 22.51
CA MET A 187 8.24 -3.13 21.04
C MET A 187 6.83 -2.82 20.53
N SER A 188 5.81 -3.34 21.21
CA SER A 188 4.43 -3.01 20.86
C SER A 188 4.14 -1.50 20.89
N ALA A 189 4.68 -0.76 21.87
CA ALA A 189 4.51 0.68 21.94
C ALA A 189 5.27 1.43 20.82
N LEU A 190 6.48 0.98 20.48
CA LEU A 190 7.24 1.57 19.37
C LEU A 190 6.53 1.34 18.03
N HIS A 191 6.07 0.12 17.79
CA HIS A 191 5.28 -0.23 16.60
C HIS A 191 4.01 0.58 16.48
N ALA A 192 3.27 0.75 17.58
CA ALA A 192 2.06 1.58 17.58
C ALA A 192 2.37 3.02 17.17
N THR A 193 3.50 3.56 17.62
CA THR A 193 3.92 4.90 17.25
C THR A 193 4.32 4.97 15.77
N LEU A 194 5.13 4.04 15.27
CA LEU A 194 5.55 4.00 13.87
C LEU A 194 4.36 3.83 12.91
N LYS A 195 3.41 2.95 13.23
CA LYS A 195 2.20 2.75 12.43
C LYS A 195 1.42 4.05 12.26
N ARG A 196 1.23 4.81 13.35
CA ARG A 196 0.54 6.09 13.32
C ARG A 196 1.24 7.10 12.41
N GLU A 197 2.57 7.18 12.51
CA GLU A 197 3.36 8.07 11.65
C GLU A 197 3.27 7.67 10.16
N CYS A 198 3.25 6.36 9.86
CA CYS A 198 3.08 5.87 8.49
C CYS A 198 1.68 6.16 7.94
N GLU A 199 0.62 5.93 8.74
CA GLU A 199 -0.77 6.20 8.35
C GLU A 199 -0.99 7.70 8.08
N GLU A 200 -0.40 8.57 8.90
CA GLU A 200 -0.43 10.01 8.69
C GLU A 200 0.32 10.40 7.40
N LEU A 201 1.51 9.84 7.15
CA LEU A 201 2.25 10.07 5.91
C LEU A 201 1.43 9.67 4.67
N VAL A 202 0.80 8.50 4.69
CA VAL A 202 -0.07 8.02 3.59
C VAL A 202 -1.24 9.00 3.36
N SER A 203 -1.92 9.42 4.42
CA SER A 203 -3.05 10.34 4.31
C SER A 203 -2.66 11.71 3.74
N LEU A 204 -1.56 12.28 4.23
CA LEU A 204 -1.10 13.60 3.80
C LEU A 204 -0.59 13.57 2.34
N THR A 205 0.16 12.54 1.96
CA THR A 205 0.63 12.37 0.57
C THR A 205 -0.54 12.18 -0.40
N ASP A 206 -1.62 11.52 0.03
CA ASP A 206 -2.81 11.35 -0.80
C ASP A 206 -3.53 12.68 -1.07
N GLN A 207 -3.64 13.54 -0.04
CA GLN A 207 -4.20 14.89 -0.19
C GLN A 207 -3.41 15.74 -1.18
N VAL A 208 -2.07 15.72 -1.09
CA VAL A 208 -1.20 16.45 -2.03
C VAL A 208 -1.31 15.87 -3.44
N LYS A 209 -1.32 14.54 -3.58
CA LYS A 209 -1.47 13.87 -4.87
C LYS A 209 -2.79 14.24 -5.55
N LEU A 210 -3.89 14.25 -4.79
CA LEU A 210 -5.20 14.70 -5.27
C LEU A 210 -5.15 16.15 -5.74
N TRP A 211 -4.58 17.05 -4.93
CA TRP A 211 -4.44 18.46 -5.29
C TRP A 211 -3.67 18.65 -6.61
N ILE A 212 -2.49 18.04 -6.76
CA ILE A 212 -1.68 18.17 -7.96
C ILE A 212 -2.41 17.57 -9.17
N SER A 213 -3.07 16.42 -8.99
CA SER A 213 -3.85 15.77 -10.06
C SER A 213 -5.00 16.65 -10.57
N LEU A 214 -5.69 17.35 -9.66
CA LEU A 214 -6.76 18.30 -10.02
C LEU A 214 -6.24 19.60 -10.66
N THR A 215 -4.95 19.87 -10.53
CA THR A 215 -4.28 21.04 -11.13
C THR A 215 -3.71 20.74 -12.53
N MET A 216 -3.76 19.48 -12.98
CA MET A 216 -3.31 19.10 -14.32
C MET A 216 -4.17 19.75 -15.41
N PRO A 217 -3.57 20.42 -16.41
CA PRO A 217 -4.30 21.10 -17.46
C PRO A 217 -4.88 20.12 -18.47
N LYS A 218 -5.77 20.62 -19.33
CA LYS A 218 -6.28 19.86 -20.48
C LYS A 218 -5.14 19.37 -21.37
N ILE A 219 -5.21 18.11 -21.80
CA ILE A 219 -4.23 17.52 -22.72
C ILE A 219 -4.26 18.26 -24.05
N GLU A 220 -3.14 18.86 -24.44
CA GLU A 220 -2.94 19.57 -25.70
C GLU A 220 -1.54 19.27 -26.24
N GLY A 221 -1.30 19.56 -27.53
CA GLY A 221 -0.01 19.34 -28.16
C GLY A 221 0.96 20.48 -27.87
N GLY A 222 2.16 20.16 -27.36
CA GLY A 222 3.21 21.14 -27.05
C GLY A 222 3.14 21.72 -25.63
N ASP A 223 4.25 22.31 -25.17
CA ASP A 223 4.39 22.93 -23.84
C ASP A 223 3.96 22.05 -22.65
N ASN A 224 4.49 20.82 -22.62
CA ASN A 224 4.17 19.82 -21.58
C ASN A 224 5.24 19.74 -20.47
N PHE A 225 6.24 20.63 -20.46
CA PHE A 225 7.33 20.55 -19.48
C PHE A 225 6.83 20.68 -18.03
N GLY A 226 5.95 21.64 -17.75
CA GLY A 226 5.38 21.76 -16.40
C GLY A 226 4.47 20.59 -16.02
N VAL A 227 3.80 19.97 -17.01
CA VAL A 227 3.00 18.76 -16.78
C VAL A 227 3.90 17.58 -16.41
N GLN A 228 5.04 17.41 -17.08
CA GLN A 228 6.04 16.40 -16.73
C GLN A 228 6.59 16.59 -15.30
N ILE A 229 6.77 17.83 -14.86
CA ILE A 229 7.14 18.12 -13.47
C ILE A 229 6.04 17.67 -12.50
N GLN A 230 4.77 17.96 -12.80
CA GLN A 230 3.65 17.48 -11.99
C GLN A 230 3.62 15.94 -11.91
N GLU A 231 3.83 15.26 -13.04
CA GLU A 231 3.88 13.80 -13.11
C GLU A 231 5.03 13.21 -12.25
N GLU A 232 6.23 13.79 -12.30
CA GLU A 232 7.36 13.33 -11.49
C GLU A 232 7.10 13.54 -10.00
N VAL A 233 6.52 14.66 -9.61
CA VAL A 233 6.16 14.92 -8.20
C VAL A 233 5.08 13.93 -7.72
N ILE A 234 4.07 13.64 -8.55
CA ILE A 234 3.06 12.61 -8.26
C ILE A 234 3.71 11.24 -8.12
N ALA A 235 4.67 10.90 -8.98
CA ALA A 235 5.40 9.64 -8.92
C ALA A 235 6.20 9.51 -7.60
N GLU A 236 6.87 10.56 -7.16
CA GLU A 236 7.59 10.56 -5.88
C GLU A 236 6.65 10.46 -4.67
N LEU A 237 5.49 11.13 -4.71
CA LEU A 237 4.44 10.98 -3.70
C LEU A 237 3.94 9.53 -3.62
N GLN A 238 3.76 8.87 -4.77
CA GLN A 238 3.37 7.46 -4.82
C GLN A 238 4.46 6.54 -4.24
N ARG A 239 5.74 6.74 -4.62
CA ARG A 239 6.88 5.98 -4.05
C ARG A 239 6.98 6.15 -2.52
N SER A 240 6.69 7.36 -2.03
CA SER A 240 6.65 7.67 -0.61
C SER A 240 5.51 6.95 0.12
N GLN A 241 4.33 6.85 -0.51
CA GLN A 241 3.20 6.06 0.01
C GLN A 241 3.53 4.57 0.11
N ASP A 242 4.12 4.01 -0.95
CA ASP A 242 4.50 2.59 -0.99
C ASP A 242 5.53 2.26 0.11
N SER A 243 6.49 3.16 0.31
CA SER A 243 7.47 3.06 1.41
C SER A 243 6.79 3.08 2.78
N ALA A 244 5.82 3.97 2.99
CA ALA A 244 5.06 4.05 4.23
C ALA A 244 4.21 2.80 4.49
N PHE A 245 3.60 2.20 3.46
CA PHE A 245 2.87 0.93 3.59
C PHE A 245 3.80 -0.22 3.99
N ASN A 246 4.98 -0.31 3.38
CA ASN A 246 5.97 -1.31 3.71
C ASN A 246 6.47 -1.16 5.16
N LEU A 247 6.79 0.06 5.60
CA LEU A 247 7.19 0.34 6.98
C LEU A 247 6.09 -0.01 7.98
N ARG A 248 4.83 0.34 7.67
CA ARG A 248 3.68 0.02 8.53
C ARG A 248 3.52 -1.49 8.75
N ASP A 249 3.87 -2.29 7.75
CA ASP A 249 3.72 -3.75 7.79
C ASP A 249 4.80 -4.49 8.60
N VAL A 250 5.93 -3.82 8.90
CA VAL A 250 7.05 -4.39 9.67
C VAL A 250 6.58 -5.04 10.97
N ALA A 251 5.70 -4.36 11.72
CA ALA A 251 5.20 -4.86 13.00
C ALA A 251 4.47 -6.21 12.88
N ARG A 252 3.73 -6.46 11.78
CA ARG A 252 3.04 -7.74 11.58
C ARG A 252 4.06 -8.87 11.42
N ASN A 253 5.08 -8.62 10.60
CA ASN A 253 6.11 -9.60 10.31
C ASN A 253 7.00 -9.86 11.52
N ASP A 254 7.29 -8.82 12.32
CA ASP A 254 7.94 -8.95 13.62
C ASP A 254 7.19 -9.91 14.55
N TYR A 255 5.90 -9.66 14.82
CA TYR A 255 5.13 -10.53 15.72
C TYR A 255 5.11 -11.99 15.27
N LEU A 256 5.02 -12.25 13.97
CA LEU A 256 5.06 -13.60 13.41
C LEU A 256 6.44 -14.25 13.58
N ALA A 257 7.53 -13.51 13.33
CA ALA A 257 8.89 -13.99 13.52
C ALA A 257 9.18 -14.29 15.00
N ARG A 258 8.85 -13.34 15.89
CA ARG A 258 8.99 -13.51 17.33
C ARG A 258 8.19 -14.71 17.85
N ALA A 259 6.94 -14.88 17.43
CA ALA A 259 6.10 -16.00 17.82
C ALA A 259 6.68 -17.37 17.40
N LYS A 260 7.34 -17.45 16.24
CA LYS A 260 8.04 -18.66 15.81
C LYS A 260 9.21 -19.00 16.74
N ILE A 261 10.00 -18.00 17.14
CA ILE A 261 11.11 -18.16 18.08
C ILE A 261 10.57 -18.61 19.45
N CYS A 262 9.57 -17.92 20.01
CA CYS A 262 8.95 -18.29 21.29
C CYS A 262 8.36 -19.71 21.26
N SER A 263 7.74 -20.11 20.15
CA SER A 263 7.22 -21.48 20.00
C SER A 263 8.31 -22.55 20.06
N LYS A 264 9.53 -22.24 19.62
CA LYS A 264 10.68 -23.13 19.72
C LYS A 264 11.27 -23.13 21.12
N LEU A 265 11.32 -21.96 21.76
CA LEU A 265 11.74 -21.81 23.15
C LEU A 265 10.88 -22.66 24.11
N ILE A 266 9.56 -22.68 23.91
CA ILE A 266 8.65 -23.56 24.68
C ILE A 266 8.88 -25.05 24.37
N LYS A 267 9.14 -25.43 23.10
CA LYS A 267 9.29 -26.83 22.69
C LYS A 267 10.64 -27.44 23.06
N TYR A 268 11.69 -26.61 23.14
CA TYR A 268 13.08 -27.02 23.30
C TYR A 268 13.76 -26.19 24.40
N PRO A 269 13.34 -26.33 25.67
CA PRO A 269 13.81 -25.48 26.77
C PRO A 269 15.31 -25.61 27.07
N ASN A 270 15.93 -26.72 26.68
CA ASN A 270 17.36 -26.97 26.92
C ASN A 270 18.27 -26.45 25.79
N VAL A 271 17.70 -25.83 24.75
CA VAL A 271 18.48 -25.22 23.66
C VAL A 271 18.60 -23.73 23.93
N GLU A 272 19.70 -23.34 24.56
CA GLU A 272 19.95 -21.96 25.01
C GLU A 272 19.93 -20.94 23.86
N ASP A 273 20.32 -21.36 22.65
CA ASP A 273 20.30 -20.51 21.45
C ASP A 273 18.92 -19.93 21.13
N TYR A 274 17.81 -20.58 21.53
CA TYR A 274 16.48 -19.99 21.32
C TYR A 274 16.21 -18.79 22.23
N THR A 275 16.80 -18.76 23.42
CA THR A 275 16.77 -17.59 24.31
C THR A 275 17.59 -16.45 23.71
N LEU A 276 18.80 -16.75 23.24
CA LEU A 276 19.66 -15.77 22.57
C LEU A 276 19.02 -15.23 21.29
N ALA A 277 18.41 -16.09 20.47
CA ALA A 277 17.72 -15.71 19.25
C ALA A 277 16.55 -14.75 19.52
N LEU A 278 15.83 -14.92 20.64
CA LEU A 278 14.76 -14.00 21.02
C LEU A 278 15.30 -12.63 21.44
N GLN A 279 16.42 -12.61 22.18
CA GLN A 279 17.10 -11.38 22.58
C GLN A 279 17.62 -10.60 21.37
N GLU A 280 18.33 -11.28 20.47
CA GLU A 280 18.87 -10.68 19.25
C GLU A 280 17.76 -10.22 18.30
N HIS A 281 16.67 -10.98 18.19
CA HIS A 281 15.51 -10.57 17.40
C HIS A 281 14.91 -9.27 17.94
N ASP A 282 14.63 -9.19 19.24
CA ASP A 282 14.05 -7.98 19.85
C ASP A 282 15.01 -6.77 19.76
N ASP A 283 16.34 -6.96 19.89
CA ASP A 283 17.33 -5.88 19.68
C ASP A 283 17.36 -5.39 18.22
N HIS A 284 17.37 -6.31 17.26
CA HIS A 284 17.32 -5.96 15.85
C HIS A 284 16.05 -5.17 15.51
N GLN A 285 14.89 -5.55 16.04
CA GLN A 285 13.65 -4.79 15.86
C GLN A 285 13.71 -3.40 16.50
N PHE A 286 14.34 -3.27 17.67
CA PHE A 286 14.56 -1.98 18.30
C PHE A 286 15.45 -1.07 17.44
N TYR A 287 16.54 -1.61 16.91
CA TYR A 287 17.42 -0.90 15.97
C TYR A 287 16.64 -0.41 14.73
N LEU A 288 15.88 -1.30 14.09
CA LEU A 288 15.05 -0.95 12.94
C LEU A 288 14.01 0.12 13.28
N ALA A 289 13.37 0.05 14.46
CA ALA A 289 12.40 1.05 14.89
C ALA A 289 13.00 2.47 14.96
N ARG A 290 14.28 2.58 15.36
CA ARG A 290 15.02 3.85 15.34
C ARG A 290 15.37 4.30 13.92
N GLN A 291 15.76 3.36 13.06
CA GLN A 291 16.05 3.65 11.66
C GLN A 291 14.80 4.16 10.93
N HIS A 292 13.64 3.55 11.16
CA HIS A 292 12.38 3.95 10.54
C HIS A 292 11.93 5.38 10.90
N LEU A 293 12.33 5.92 12.06
CA LEU A 293 12.10 7.34 12.35
C LEU A 293 12.92 8.25 11.40
N ASN A 294 14.15 7.87 11.09
CA ASN A 294 14.98 8.59 10.13
C ASN A 294 14.40 8.47 8.72
N ASP A 295 13.96 7.28 8.32
CA ASP A 295 13.36 7.05 7.01
C ASP A 295 12.12 7.94 6.81
N LEU A 296 11.21 7.96 7.80
CA LEU A 296 10.02 8.83 7.78
C LEU A 296 10.38 10.31 7.70
N ARG A 297 11.35 10.79 8.50
CA ARG A 297 11.82 12.18 8.44
C ARG A 297 12.37 12.51 7.05
N ASN A 298 13.19 11.62 6.51
CA ASN A 298 13.84 11.81 5.21
C ASN A 298 12.81 11.89 4.09
N ILE A 299 11.79 11.03 4.11
CA ILE A 299 10.68 11.08 3.14
C ILE A 299 10.00 12.46 3.18
N TYR A 300 9.59 12.94 4.37
CA TYR A 300 9.00 14.27 4.48
C TYR A 300 9.94 15.39 4.00
N ALA A 301 11.23 15.30 4.31
CA ALA A 301 12.21 16.30 3.91
C ALA A 301 12.40 16.36 2.39
N VAL A 302 12.52 15.19 1.74
CA VAL A 302 12.63 15.08 0.28
C VAL A 302 11.37 15.60 -0.41
N LEU A 303 10.19 15.19 0.06
CA LEU A 303 8.91 15.68 -0.47
C LEU A 303 8.77 17.20 -0.33
N THR A 304 9.14 17.74 0.84
CA THR A 304 9.10 19.19 1.10
C THR A 304 10.00 19.93 0.12
N ASP A 305 11.26 19.52 0.01
CA ASP A 305 12.26 20.15 -0.86
C ASP A 305 11.87 20.05 -2.35
N LEU A 306 11.47 18.87 -2.80
CA LEU A 306 11.03 18.63 -4.19
C LEU A 306 9.85 19.52 -4.57
N ILE A 307 8.81 19.57 -3.72
CA ILE A 307 7.60 20.34 -4.02
C ILE A 307 7.87 21.84 -3.95
N HIS A 308 8.59 22.31 -2.93
CA HIS A 308 8.88 23.75 -2.77
C HIS A 308 9.71 24.30 -3.93
N LYS A 309 10.73 23.56 -4.39
CA LYS A 309 11.54 23.96 -5.56
C LYS A 309 10.73 24.07 -6.84
N ASN A 310 9.69 23.25 -6.99
CA ASN A 310 8.91 23.14 -8.22
C ASN A 310 7.53 23.80 -8.15
N ILE A 311 7.22 24.54 -7.07
CA ILE A 311 5.86 25.01 -6.78
C ILE A 311 5.25 25.84 -7.92
N ALA A 312 6.04 26.69 -8.59
CA ALA A 312 5.55 27.53 -9.67
C ALA A 312 4.98 26.68 -10.82
N LYS A 313 5.67 25.58 -11.17
CA LYS A 313 5.24 24.65 -12.22
C LYS A 313 4.16 23.69 -11.74
N ILE A 314 4.12 23.35 -10.45
CA ILE A 314 3.03 22.56 -9.88
C ILE A 314 1.70 23.33 -9.91
N ARG A 315 1.70 24.63 -9.57
CA ARG A 315 0.49 25.47 -9.61
C ARG A 315 0.09 25.89 -11.02
N ALA A 316 1.07 26.22 -11.85
CA ALA A 316 0.86 26.73 -13.21
C ALA A 316 1.82 26.03 -14.19
N PRO A 317 1.51 24.79 -14.64
CA PRO A 317 2.40 24.00 -15.49
C PRO A 317 2.67 24.66 -16.85
N ARG A 318 1.71 25.45 -17.36
CA ARG A 318 1.82 26.26 -18.58
C ARG A 318 2.02 27.76 -18.30
N GLY A 319 2.31 28.11 -17.05
CA GLY A 319 2.62 29.49 -16.67
C GLY A 319 3.88 29.97 -17.40
N ASN A 320 3.76 31.14 -18.02
CA ASN A 320 4.80 31.78 -18.84
C ASN A 320 6.15 31.77 -18.09
N ASN A 321 7.22 31.30 -18.74
CA ASN A 321 8.58 31.19 -18.18
C ASN A 321 9.25 32.55 -17.86
N GLY A 322 8.49 33.64 -17.72
CA GLY A 322 8.98 35.02 -17.70
C GLY A 322 9.45 35.56 -16.36
N VAL A 323 9.42 34.79 -15.27
CA VAL A 323 9.71 35.32 -13.91
C VAL A 323 11.11 34.91 -13.38
N ALA A 324 11.92 34.19 -14.16
CA ALA A 324 13.27 33.76 -13.75
C ALA A 324 14.42 34.54 -14.43
N LEU A 325 14.17 35.77 -14.85
CA LEU A 325 15.21 36.74 -15.23
C LEU A 325 14.99 37.98 -14.39
N TYR A 326 15.62 38.04 -13.22
CA TYR A 326 16.23 39.21 -12.56
C TYR A 326 16.64 38.83 -11.14
#